data_AF-A0A497YD15-F1
#
_entry.id   AF-A0A497YD15-F1
#
_cell.length_a   1.000
_cell.length_b   1.000
_cell.length_c   1.000
_cell.angle_alpha   90.00
_cell.angle_beta   90.00
_cell.angle_gamma   90.00
#
_symmetry.space_group_name_H-M   'P 1'
#
loop_
_entity.id
_entity.type
_entity.pdbx_description
1 polymer ?
#
loop_
_entity_poly.entity_id
_entity_poly.type
_entity_poly.pdbx_seq_one_letter_code
_entity_poly.pdbx_strand_id
1 'polypeptide(L)'
;MKENLTNFRQRPLPITYVTTSESEKRIQWFINFKYPILDALTKQQEGGAENKKLDFIDLKTAVEFFKRILVDSPSRNSVNGVRAYFASPSSDGTVSPGKCGKLTLIFVAAIGEKNSDIGSYYGFKDGNFVVIPEDEARAAVHNFQKIKRNNLFSTLSDDDIRDDCKETKHLLFSIDQIEETIAEMEYQSQNHGDIVKGFGIRFSSYTDQDYRFENSKVVQYHKRLTIGFSFIDWQNEDIGIKQIDPVEFKERLTVTISKERFIGDTFDTGVPAPPPPTNDNMAALDYEI
;
A
#
# COMPACT_ATOMS: atom_id res chain seq x y z
N MET A 1 25.61 0.85 -4.55
CA MET A 1 25.99 0.85 -3.12
C MET A 1 26.17 -0.59 -2.68
N LYS A 2 27.41 -1.01 -2.38
CA LYS A 2 27.66 -2.28 -1.68
C LYS A 2 27.92 -1.91 -0.21
N GLU A 3 26.86 -1.80 0.59
CA GLU A 3 27.04 -1.75 2.05
C GLU A 3 27.32 -3.16 2.55
N ASN A 4 28.26 -3.27 3.50
CA ASN A 4 28.61 -4.53 4.17
C ASN A 4 27.37 -5.16 4.82
N LEU A 5 27.00 -6.35 4.34
CA LEU A 5 25.87 -7.16 4.84
C LEU A 5 25.97 -7.49 6.34
N THR A 6 27.17 -7.46 6.92
CA THR A 6 27.40 -7.64 8.37
C THR A 6 26.73 -6.57 9.24
N ASN A 7 26.41 -5.40 8.69
CA ASN A 7 25.72 -4.33 9.45
C ASN A 7 24.19 -4.43 9.41
N PHE A 8 23.59 -5.31 8.59
CA PHE A 8 22.13 -5.33 8.39
C PHE A 8 21.37 -5.79 9.65
N ARG A 9 21.91 -6.78 10.37
CA ARG A 9 21.39 -7.27 11.67
C ARG A 9 21.42 -6.24 12.80
N GLN A 10 22.26 -5.21 12.68
CA GLN A 10 22.36 -4.12 13.66
C GLN A 10 21.45 -2.92 13.33
N ARG A 11 20.66 -3.03 12.25
CA ARG A 11 19.65 -2.04 11.88
C ARG A 11 18.33 -2.34 12.59
N PRO A 12 17.49 -1.32 12.82
CA PRO A 12 16.10 -1.58 13.20
C PRO A 12 15.37 -2.32 12.08
N LEU A 13 14.20 -2.88 12.42
CA LEU A 13 13.20 -3.29 11.44
C LEU A 13 12.86 -2.11 10.50
N PRO A 14 12.47 -2.38 9.25
CA PRO A 14 12.08 -1.31 8.34
C PRO A 14 10.86 -0.57 8.89
N ILE A 15 10.77 0.73 8.62
CA ILE A 15 9.61 1.57 8.88
C ILE A 15 8.39 1.04 8.13
N THR A 16 8.62 0.26 7.07
CA THR A 16 7.59 -0.52 6.40
C THR A 16 7.77 -2.02 6.58
N TYR A 17 6.97 -2.58 7.49
CA TYR A 17 7.07 -3.97 7.91
C TYR A 17 6.50 -4.85 6.80
N VAL A 18 7.32 -5.80 6.34
CA VAL A 18 6.88 -6.82 5.40
C VAL A 18 6.35 -7.99 6.22
N THR A 19 5.02 -8.01 6.37
CA THR A 19 4.34 -8.84 7.35
C THR A 19 4.25 -10.29 6.87
N THR A 20 4.15 -11.21 7.83
CA THR A 20 3.39 -12.44 7.63
C THR A 20 2.00 -12.31 8.19
N SER A 21 1.23 -13.40 8.14
CA SER A 21 -0.13 -13.55 8.65
C SER A 21 -0.43 -12.97 10.05
N GLU A 22 0.49 -12.32 10.79
CA GLU A 22 0.10 -11.44 11.92
C GLU A 22 -0.70 -10.21 11.45
N SER A 23 -0.62 -9.84 10.15
CA SER A 23 -1.58 -8.96 9.46
C SER A 23 -2.98 -9.57 9.28
N GLU A 24 -3.22 -10.80 9.76
CA GLU A 24 -4.51 -11.46 9.71
C GLU A 24 -5.60 -10.61 10.36
N LYS A 25 -5.35 -9.81 11.40
CA LYS A 25 -6.45 -8.96 11.92
C LYS A 25 -6.90 -7.87 10.95
N ARG A 26 -5.97 -7.16 10.30
CA ARG A 26 -6.27 -6.10 9.32
C ARG A 26 -6.80 -6.66 8.01
N ILE A 27 -6.18 -7.75 7.54
CA ILE A 27 -6.58 -8.45 6.32
C ILE A 27 -7.92 -9.14 6.54
N GLN A 28 -8.14 -9.82 7.67
CA GLN A 28 -9.44 -10.45 7.99
C GLN A 28 -10.51 -9.39 8.23
N TRP A 29 -10.19 -8.24 8.84
CA TRP A 29 -11.15 -7.15 8.91
C TRP A 29 -11.60 -6.74 7.51
N PHE A 30 -10.66 -6.50 6.60
CA PHE A 30 -10.98 -6.23 5.20
C PHE A 30 -11.81 -7.37 4.58
N ILE A 31 -11.39 -8.63 4.72
CA ILE A 31 -12.06 -9.81 4.14
C ILE A 31 -13.48 -9.99 4.68
N ASN A 32 -13.71 -9.71 5.96
CA ASN A 32 -14.99 -9.96 6.62
C ASN A 32 -15.97 -8.80 6.42
N PHE A 33 -15.50 -7.56 6.33
CA PHE A 33 -16.36 -6.39 6.35
C PHE A 33 -16.37 -5.58 5.06
N LYS A 34 -15.23 -5.44 4.37
CA LYS A 34 -15.14 -4.61 3.16
C LYS A 34 -15.21 -5.44 1.88
N TYR A 35 -14.45 -6.52 1.81
CA TYR A 35 -14.40 -7.41 0.65
C TYR A 35 -15.78 -7.90 0.19
N PRO A 36 -16.72 -8.32 1.06
CA PRO A 36 -18.02 -8.82 0.59
C PRO A 36 -18.84 -7.74 -0.12
N ILE A 37 -18.74 -6.49 0.33
CA ILE A 37 -19.38 -5.33 -0.32
C ILE A 37 -18.74 -5.09 -1.69
N LEU A 38 -17.41 -5.06 -1.74
CA LEU A 38 -16.67 -4.84 -2.98
C LEU A 38 -16.89 -5.96 -4.00
N ASP A 39 -16.88 -7.21 -3.55
CA ASP A 39 -17.13 -8.40 -4.37
C ASP A 39 -18.56 -8.45 -4.89
N ALA A 40 -19.56 -8.08 -4.10
CA ALA A 40 -20.93 -7.96 -4.58
C ALA A 40 -21.06 -6.90 -5.69
N LEU A 41 -20.43 -5.73 -5.52
CA LEU A 41 -20.42 -4.66 -6.53
C LEU A 41 -19.70 -5.12 -7.82
N THR A 42 -18.52 -5.74 -7.69
CA THR A 42 -17.75 -6.24 -8.84
C THR A 42 -18.49 -7.35 -9.58
N LYS A 43 -19.09 -8.31 -8.86
CA LYS A 43 -19.90 -9.38 -9.47
C LYS A 43 -21.09 -8.81 -10.22
N GLN A 44 -21.78 -7.82 -9.66
CA GLN A 44 -22.93 -7.20 -10.30
C GLN A 44 -22.55 -6.44 -11.59
N GLN A 45 -21.37 -5.81 -11.62
CA GLN A 45 -20.99 -4.91 -12.71
C GLN A 45 -20.09 -5.56 -13.78
N GLU A 46 -19.27 -6.54 -13.38
CA GLU A 46 -18.26 -7.17 -14.24
C GLU A 46 -18.41 -8.71 -14.34
N GLY A 47 -19.32 -9.31 -13.56
CA GLY A 47 -19.55 -10.77 -13.57
C GLY A 47 -18.40 -11.60 -12.99
N GLY A 48 -17.39 -10.96 -12.38
CA GLY A 48 -16.20 -11.61 -11.84
C GLY A 48 -16.00 -11.38 -10.35
N ALA A 49 -15.11 -12.16 -9.74
CA ALA A 49 -14.71 -11.97 -8.35
C ALA A 49 -13.77 -10.78 -8.18
N GLU A 50 -13.89 -10.11 -7.04
CA GLU A 50 -13.04 -9.00 -6.62
C GLU A 50 -11.64 -9.43 -6.20
N ASN A 51 -10.67 -8.53 -6.36
CA ASN A 51 -9.30 -8.68 -5.89
C ASN A 51 -9.19 -8.53 -4.37
N LYS A 52 -8.42 -9.43 -3.74
CA LYS A 52 -7.98 -9.30 -2.34
C LYS A 52 -6.53 -8.84 -2.22
N LYS A 53 -5.77 -9.00 -3.30
CA LYS A 53 -4.33 -8.77 -3.35
C LYS A 53 -3.87 -8.48 -4.77
N LEU A 54 -2.69 -7.88 -4.88
CA LEU A 54 -1.93 -7.67 -6.11
C LEU A 54 -0.55 -8.30 -5.93
N ASP A 55 -0.20 -9.28 -6.75
CA ASP A 55 1.07 -10.00 -6.64
C ASP A 55 1.97 -9.63 -7.83
N PHE A 56 3.20 -9.22 -7.54
CA PHE A 56 4.19 -9.05 -8.60
C PHE A 56 4.58 -10.42 -9.17
N ILE A 57 4.93 -10.44 -10.45
CA ILE A 57 5.36 -11.68 -11.13
C ILE A 57 6.59 -12.30 -10.46
N ASP A 58 7.52 -11.47 -10.01
CA ASP A 58 8.69 -11.85 -9.25
C ASP A 58 9.20 -10.66 -8.39
N LEU A 59 10.11 -10.97 -7.46
CA LEU A 59 10.68 -9.99 -6.54
C LEU A 59 11.50 -8.92 -7.28
N LYS A 60 12.18 -9.31 -8.38
CA LYS A 60 13.01 -8.39 -9.17
C LYS A 60 12.17 -7.28 -9.80
N THR A 61 11.02 -7.65 -10.36
CA THR A 61 10.05 -6.73 -10.96
C THR A 61 9.51 -5.74 -9.93
N ALA A 62 9.22 -6.21 -8.72
CA ALA A 62 8.82 -5.33 -7.61
C ALA A 62 9.92 -4.30 -7.27
N VAL A 63 11.17 -4.75 -7.11
CA VAL A 63 12.32 -3.87 -6.84
C VAL A 63 12.51 -2.84 -7.96
N GLU A 64 12.45 -3.27 -9.22
CA GLU A 64 12.60 -2.39 -10.38
C GLU A 64 11.50 -1.33 -10.43
N PHE A 65 10.24 -1.71 -10.14
CA PHE A 65 9.13 -0.78 -10.06
C PHE A 65 9.32 0.29 -8.98
N PHE A 66 9.60 -0.10 -7.73
CA PHE A 66 9.76 0.85 -6.63
C PHE A 66 10.99 1.75 -6.81
N LYS A 67 12.05 1.27 -7.47
CA LYS A 67 13.17 2.14 -7.85
C LYS A 67 12.77 3.11 -8.95
N ARG A 68 12.03 2.65 -9.94
CA ARG A 68 11.60 3.45 -11.09
C ARG A 68 10.73 4.62 -10.66
N ILE A 69 9.76 4.41 -9.77
CA ILE A 69 8.89 5.51 -9.31
C ILE A 69 9.67 6.64 -8.62
N LEU A 70 10.78 6.32 -7.94
CA LEU A 70 11.66 7.32 -7.31
C LEU A 70 12.56 8.05 -8.32
N VAL A 71 12.87 7.43 -9.47
CA VAL A 71 13.82 7.96 -10.46
C VAL A 71 13.14 8.71 -11.60
N ASP A 72 11.95 8.26 -12.03
CA ASP A 72 11.20 8.88 -13.14
C ASP A 72 10.58 10.24 -12.76
N SER A 73 10.86 10.74 -11.55
CA SER A 73 10.51 12.10 -11.13
C SER A 73 11.49 13.14 -11.70
N PRO A 74 11.00 14.19 -12.39
CA PRO A 74 11.81 15.27 -12.95
C PRO A 74 12.75 15.95 -11.95
N SER A 75 12.37 15.93 -10.67
CA SER A 75 13.10 16.53 -9.56
C SER A 75 13.33 15.49 -8.47
N ARG A 76 14.19 14.50 -8.73
CA ARG A 76 14.52 13.44 -7.75
C ARG A 76 14.87 13.98 -6.36
N ASN A 77 15.54 15.13 -6.29
CA ASN A 77 15.94 15.78 -5.03
C ASN A 77 14.77 16.44 -4.26
N SER A 78 13.57 16.48 -4.82
CA SER A 78 12.38 17.03 -4.16
C SER A 78 11.30 16.00 -3.85
N VAL A 79 11.48 14.73 -4.26
CA VAL A 79 10.56 13.64 -3.92
C VAL A 79 10.65 13.37 -2.43
N ASN A 80 9.54 13.52 -1.73
CA ASN A 80 9.44 13.26 -0.29
C ASN A 80 8.53 12.06 0.03
N GLY A 81 7.86 11.49 -0.97
CA GLY A 81 7.06 10.29 -0.80
C GLY A 81 6.54 9.67 -2.09
N VAL A 82 5.76 8.61 -1.91
CA VAL A 82 5.03 7.90 -2.96
C VAL A 82 3.57 7.79 -2.54
N ARG A 83 2.66 8.15 -3.44
CA ARG A 83 1.23 8.06 -3.22
C ARG A 83 0.68 6.81 -3.91
N ALA A 84 -0.18 6.09 -3.20
CA ALA A 84 -0.93 4.96 -3.71
C ALA A 84 -2.44 5.26 -3.68
N TYR A 85 -3.04 5.44 -4.85
CA TYR A 85 -4.48 5.61 -5.01
C TYR A 85 -5.20 4.29 -5.09
N PHE A 86 -6.33 4.17 -4.39
CA PHE A 86 -7.29 3.10 -4.68
C PHE A 86 -8.04 3.43 -5.97
N ALA A 87 -8.08 2.45 -6.88
CA ALA A 87 -8.63 2.60 -8.21
C ALA A 87 -9.49 1.39 -8.59
N SER A 88 -10.36 1.59 -9.57
CA SER A 88 -11.28 0.55 -10.04
C SER A 88 -11.58 0.69 -11.54
N PRO A 89 -10.58 0.43 -12.41
CA PRO A 89 -10.82 0.40 -13.85
C PRO A 89 -11.82 -0.72 -14.17
N SER A 90 -12.76 -0.49 -15.08
CA SER A 90 -13.63 -1.53 -15.62
C SER A 90 -12.81 -2.63 -16.31
N SER A 91 -13.40 -3.81 -16.50
CA SER A 91 -12.69 -4.93 -17.16
C SER A 91 -12.31 -4.65 -18.62
N ASP A 92 -13.04 -3.76 -19.29
CA ASP A 92 -12.76 -3.30 -20.66
C ASP A 92 -11.81 -2.09 -20.71
N GLY A 93 -11.33 -1.59 -19.56
CA GLY A 93 -10.51 -0.39 -19.45
C GLY A 93 -11.27 0.91 -19.75
N THR A 94 -12.56 0.85 -20.08
CA THR A 94 -13.38 2.02 -20.42
C THR A 94 -14.11 2.60 -19.21
N VAL A 95 -13.96 3.90 -18.99
CA VAL A 95 -14.70 4.56 -17.90
C VAL A 95 -16.13 4.83 -18.35
N SER A 96 -17.01 3.88 -18.07
CA SER A 96 -18.44 4.02 -18.27
C SER A 96 -19.11 4.54 -16.98
N PRO A 97 -19.94 5.60 -17.05
CA PRO A 97 -20.70 6.07 -15.89
C PRO A 97 -21.50 4.92 -15.25
N GLY A 98 -21.26 4.66 -13.96
CA GLY A 98 -21.97 3.62 -13.21
C GLY A 98 -21.35 2.22 -13.23
N LYS A 99 -20.18 2.04 -13.88
CA LYS A 99 -19.39 0.80 -13.81
C LYS A 99 -18.06 1.03 -13.08
N CYS A 100 -17.69 0.09 -12.23
CA CYS A 100 -16.39 -0.01 -11.58
C CYS A 100 -15.94 -1.46 -11.65
N GLY A 101 -14.69 -1.68 -12.08
CA GLY A 101 -14.17 -3.03 -12.16
C GLY A 101 -13.57 -3.51 -10.84
N LYS A 102 -12.45 -4.22 -10.93
CA LYS A 102 -11.79 -4.76 -9.74
C LYS A 102 -10.98 -3.69 -9.01
N LEU A 103 -10.92 -3.78 -7.69
CA LEU A 103 -10.05 -2.98 -6.85
C LEU A 103 -8.59 -3.20 -7.26
N THR A 104 -7.90 -2.10 -7.51
CA THR A 104 -6.46 -2.06 -7.84
C THR A 104 -5.83 -0.81 -7.24
N LEU A 105 -4.54 -0.62 -7.49
CA LEU A 105 -3.78 0.55 -7.07
C LEU A 105 -3.21 1.32 -8.27
N ILE A 106 -3.08 2.63 -8.10
CA ILE A 106 -2.29 3.49 -8.96
C ILE A 106 -1.23 4.17 -8.11
N PHE A 107 0.03 4.04 -8.49
CA PHE A 107 1.14 4.68 -7.80
C PHE A 107 1.67 5.89 -8.56
N VAL A 108 2.11 6.91 -7.83
CA VAL A 108 2.79 8.10 -8.36
C VAL A 108 3.74 8.67 -7.30
N ALA A 109 4.81 9.34 -7.72
CA ALA A 109 5.69 10.04 -6.79
C ALA A 109 5.01 11.31 -6.25
N ALA A 110 5.37 11.72 -5.05
CA ALA A 110 4.87 12.93 -4.39
C ALA A 110 6.01 13.88 -4.00
N ILE A 111 5.77 15.19 -4.12
CA ILE A 111 6.74 16.24 -3.79
C ILE A 111 6.17 17.33 -2.88
N GLY A 112 7.06 17.97 -2.12
CA GLY A 112 6.79 19.18 -1.34
C GLY A 112 5.86 18.97 -0.14
N GLU A 113 5.68 20.02 0.69
CA GLU A 113 4.88 19.94 1.93
C GLU A 113 3.41 19.55 1.69
N LYS A 114 2.88 19.87 0.50
CA LYS A 114 1.52 19.51 0.06
C LYS A 114 1.42 18.08 -0.50
N ASN A 115 2.55 17.38 -0.68
CA ASN A 115 2.65 16.05 -1.28
C ASN A 115 1.98 15.96 -2.67
N SER A 116 2.19 16.95 -3.52
CA SER A 116 1.60 16.98 -4.86
C SER A 116 2.17 15.88 -5.74
N ASP A 117 1.32 15.26 -6.57
CA ASP A 117 1.75 14.23 -7.51
C ASP A 117 2.77 14.79 -8.52
N ILE A 118 3.77 13.99 -8.88
CA ILE A 118 4.75 14.32 -9.92
C ILE A 118 5.12 13.09 -10.76
N GLY A 119 5.37 13.33 -12.05
CA GLY A 119 5.88 12.31 -12.96
C GLY A 119 4.76 11.46 -13.58
N SER A 120 5.04 10.18 -13.79
CA SER A 120 4.11 9.24 -14.43
C SER A 120 3.21 8.53 -13.41
N TYR A 121 1.98 8.24 -13.82
CA TYR A 121 1.07 7.35 -13.08
C TYR A 121 1.31 5.90 -13.47
N TYR A 122 1.32 5.01 -12.48
CA TYR A 122 1.59 3.59 -12.66
C TYR A 122 0.41 2.73 -12.22
N GLY A 123 -0.23 2.04 -13.16
CA GLY A 123 -1.34 1.13 -12.92
C GLY A 123 -0.93 -0.34 -12.94
N PHE A 124 -1.56 -1.18 -12.13
CA PHE A 124 -1.27 -2.61 -12.09
C PHE A 124 -1.83 -3.36 -13.31
N LYS A 125 -0.99 -4.13 -13.99
CA LYS A 125 -1.31 -4.95 -15.16
C LYS A 125 -0.39 -6.18 -15.23
N ASP A 126 -0.97 -7.36 -15.40
CA ASP A 126 -0.27 -8.63 -15.67
C ASP A 126 0.89 -8.93 -14.70
N GLY A 127 0.71 -8.65 -13.39
CA GLY A 127 1.72 -8.90 -12.37
C GLY A 127 2.82 -7.83 -12.27
N ASN A 128 2.61 -6.64 -12.83
CA ASN A 128 3.52 -5.50 -12.71
C ASN A 128 2.76 -4.17 -12.70
N PHE A 129 3.45 -3.07 -12.39
CA PHE A 129 2.94 -1.72 -12.54
C PHE A 129 3.55 -1.06 -13.79
N VAL A 130 2.68 -0.61 -14.69
CA VAL A 130 3.06 0.00 -15.97
C VAL A 130 2.58 1.45 -16.02
N VAL A 131 3.27 2.29 -16.80
CA VAL A 131 2.85 3.67 -17.02
C VAL A 131 1.47 3.68 -17.70
N ILE A 132 0.55 4.46 -17.16
CA ILE A 132 -0.77 4.70 -17.72
C ILE A 132 -0.98 6.21 -17.97
N PRO A 133 -1.80 6.60 -18.96
CA PRO A 133 -2.20 8.00 -19.14
C PRO A 133 -2.91 8.56 -17.90
N GLU A 134 -2.70 9.84 -17.62
CA GLU A 134 -3.33 10.52 -16.48
C GLU A 134 -4.86 10.48 -16.54
N ASP A 135 -5.45 10.64 -17.73
CA ASP A 135 -6.91 10.59 -17.89
C ASP A 135 -7.46 9.20 -17.52
N GLU A 136 -6.76 8.13 -17.89
CA GLU A 136 -7.13 6.76 -17.48
C GLU A 136 -6.99 6.57 -15.97
N ALA A 137 -5.90 7.09 -15.38
CA ALA A 137 -5.67 7.05 -13.95
C ALA A 137 -6.77 7.77 -13.17
N ARG A 138 -7.10 9.01 -13.59
CA ARG A 138 -8.14 9.85 -13.02
C ARG A 138 -9.48 9.17 -13.06
N ALA A 139 -9.81 8.59 -14.19
CA ALA A 139 -11.08 7.96 -14.44
C ALA A 139 -11.22 6.66 -13.61
N ALA A 140 -10.15 5.87 -13.47
CA ALA A 140 -10.14 4.68 -12.61
C ALA A 140 -10.26 5.02 -11.11
N VAL A 141 -9.60 6.07 -10.63
CA VAL A 141 -9.72 6.56 -9.24
C VAL A 141 -11.12 7.14 -8.99
N HIS A 142 -11.69 7.87 -9.93
CA HIS A 142 -13.05 8.38 -9.84
C HIS A 142 -14.08 7.25 -9.70
N ASN A 143 -13.95 6.16 -10.46
CA ASN A 143 -14.84 5.01 -10.36
C ASN A 143 -14.81 4.36 -8.98
N PHE A 144 -13.61 4.21 -8.40
CA PHE A 144 -13.47 3.75 -7.02
C PHE A 144 -14.21 4.69 -6.06
N GLN A 145 -13.98 6.00 -6.16
CA GLN A 145 -14.59 6.98 -5.26
C GLN A 145 -16.12 6.98 -5.34
N LYS A 146 -16.68 7.04 -6.55
CA LYS A 146 -18.12 7.20 -6.76
C LYS A 146 -18.92 5.96 -6.37
N ILE A 147 -18.36 4.78 -6.62
CA ILE A 147 -19.08 3.50 -6.47
C ILE A 147 -18.59 2.76 -5.23
N LYS A 148 -17.32 2.34 -5.19
CA LYS A 148 -16.82 1.47 -4.11
C LYS A 148 -16.69 2.21 -2.79
N ARG A 149 -15.97 3.32 -2.75
CA ARG A 149 -15.70 4.11 -1.54
C ARG A 149 -16.99 4.52 -0.83
N ASN A 150 -17.98 5.01 -1.58
CA ASN A 150 -19.29 5.40 -1.04
C ASN A 150 -20.03 4.25 -0.35
N ASN A 151 -19.91 3.02 -0.87
CA ASN A 151 -20.53 1.83 -0.26
C ASN A 151 -19.72 1.28 0.92
N LEU A 152 -18.46 1.69 1.09
CA LEU A 152 -17.61 1.30 2.21
C LEU A 152 -17.81 2.17 3.45
N PHE A 153 -18.45 3.34 3.36
CA PHE A 153 -18.67 4.23 4.51
C PHE A 153 -19.40 3.54 5.68
N SER A 154 -20.31 2.61 5.40
CA SER A 154 -21.03 1.84 6.42
C SER A 154 -20.12 0.90 7.24
N THR A 155 -18.88 0.69 6.80
CA THR A 155 -17.90 -0.18 7.47
C THR A 155 -16.90 0.59 8.34
N LEU A 156 -17.02 1.92 8.38
CA LEU A 156 -16.20 2.77 9.24
C LEU A 156 -16.57 2.59 10.72
N SER A 157 -15.67 3.00 11.61
CA SER A 157 -15.98 3.04 13.05
C SER A 157 -16.99 4.13 13.38
N ASP A 158 -17.72 4.00 14.50
CA ASP A 158 -18.60 5.07 14.98
C ASP A 158 -17.84 6.38 15.22
N ASP A 159 -16.58 6.27 15.68
CA ASP A 159 -15.70 7.42 15.87
C ASP A 159 -15.38 8.09 14.52
N ASP A 160 -14.99 7.34 13.49
CA ASP A 160 -14.77 7.87 12.14
C ASP A 160 -16.03 8.58 11.60
N ILE A 161 -17.21 7.98 11.79
CA ILE A 161 -18.47 8.57 11.32
C ILE A 161 -18.78 9.88 12.05
N ARG A 162 -18.58 9.93 13.38
CA ARG A 162 -18.80 11.14 14.18
C ARG A 162 -17.81 12.26 13.85
N ASP A 163 -16.57 11.90 13.54
CA ASP A 163 -15.50 12.85 13.23
C ASP A 163 -15.52 13.29 11.75
N ASP A 164 -16.60 12.98 11.01
CA ASP A 164 -16.76 13.23 9.56
C ASP A 164 -15.58 12.70 8.73
N CYS A 165 -14.95 11.62 9.21
CA CYS A 165 -13.88 10.96 8.50
C CYS A 165 -14.46 10.19 7.31
N LYS A 166 -13.85 10.41 6.15
CA LYS A 166 -14.19 9.66 4.93
C LYS A 166 -13.31 8.44 4.79
N GLU A 167 -13.85 7.42 4.13
CA GLU A 167 -13.07 6.24 3.73
C GLU A 167 -11.81 6.65 2.96
N THR A 168 -10.71 5.89 3.11
CA THR A 168 -9.43 6.19 2.47
C THR A 168 -9.56 6.20 0.95
N LYS A 169 -9.12 7.30 0.34
CA LYS A 169 -8.97 7.43 -1.11
C LYS A 169 -7.58 6.98 -1.57
N HIS A 170 -6.56 7.38 -0.81
CA HIS A 170 -5.17 7.11 -1.12
C HIS A 170 -4.30 7.11 0.13
N LEU A 171 -3.17 6.44 0.04
CA LEU A 171 -2.14 6.36 1.06
C LEU A 171 -0.91 7.14 0.60
N LEU A 172 -0.19 7.72 1.56
CA LEU A 172 1.11 8.34 1.34
C LEU A 172 2.17 7.55 2.11
N PHE A 173 3.18 7.11 1.38
CA PHE A 173 4.40 6.52 1.93
C PHE A 173 5.50 7.58 1.89
N SER A 174 6.26 7.74 2.97
CA SER A 174 7.47 8.57 2.93
C SER A 174 8.52 7.95 2.03
N ILE A 175 9.49 8.76 1.57
CA ILE A 175 10.63 8.23 0.82
C ILE A 175 11.40 7.17 1.63
N ASP A 176 11.62 7.40 2.92
CA ASP A 176 12.29 6.45 3.82
C ASP A 176 11.56 5.10 3.86
N GLN A 177 10.23 5.11 3.90
CA GLN A 177 9.43 3.87 3.88
C GLN A 177 9.66 3.07 2.60
N ILE A 178 9.68 3.74 1.45
CA ILE A 178 9.89 3.09 0.16
C ILE A 178 11.33 2.60 0.02
N GLU A 179 12.31 3.42 0.41
CA GLU A 179 13.74 3.06 0.35
C GLU A 179 14.08 1.89 1.26
N GLU A 180 13.56 1.87 2.49
CA GLU A 180 13.76 0.74 3.41
C GLU A 180 13.03 -0.52 2.91
N THR A 181 11.85 -0.40 2.27
CA THR A 181 11.17 -1.53 1.61
C THR A 181 11.99 -2.09 0.45
N ILE A 182 12.57 -1.22 -0.39
CA ILE A 182 13.48 -1.64 -1.48
C ILE A 182 14.69 -2.37 -0.91
N ALA A 183 15.34 -1.79 0.11
CA ALA A 183 16.51 -2.39 0.73
C ALA A 183 16.21 -3.76 1.34
N GLU A 184 15.03 -3.91 1.95
CA GLU A 184 14.56 -5.19 2.48
C GLU A 184 14.37 -6.22 1.36
N MET A 185 13.68 -5.86 0.27
CA MET A 185 13.51 -6.75 -0.89
C MET A 185 14.86 -7.20 -1.47
N GLU A 186 15.81 -6.27 -1.64
CA GLU A 186 17.14 -6.58 -2.15
C GLU A 186 17.93 -7.50 -1.22
N TYR A 187 17.86 -7.25 0.09
CA TYR A 187 18.54 -8.08 1.08
C TYR A 187 17.97 -9.51 1.08
N GLN A 188 16.64 -9.65 1.14
CA GLN A 188 15.99 -10.97 1.16
C GLN A 188 16.23 -11.72 -0.15
N SER A 189 16.23 -11.02 -1.30
CA SER A 189 16.58 -11.62 -2.59
C SER A 189 18.00 -12.17 -2.62
N GLN A 190 18.96 -11.52 -1.95
CA GLN A 190 20.37 -11.90 -1.98
C GLN A 190 20.69 -13.04 -1.00
N ASN A 191 20.05 -13.05 0.16
CA ASN A 191 20.39 -13.96 1.26
C ASN A 191 19.40 -15.13 1.42
N HIS A 192 18.17 -14.98 0.92
CA HIS A 192 17.08 -15.93 1.11
C HIS A 192 16.26 -16.16 -0.18
N GLY A 193 16.90 -16.05 -1.35
CA GLY A 193 16.24 -16.25 -2.64
C GLY A 193 15.78 -17.70 -2.90
N ASP A 194 16.25 -18.66 -2.10
CA ASP A 194 15.75 -20.03 -2.05
C ASP A 194 14.39 -20.15 -1.33
N ILE A 195 14.04 -19.17 -0.50
CA ILE A 195 12.77 -19.08 0.23
C ILE A 195 11.82 -18.11 -0.47
N VAL A 196 12.32 -16.93 -0.86
CA VAL A 196 11.52 -15.82 -1.37
C VAL A 196 11.47 -15.83 -2.90
N LYS A 197 10.27 -16.04 -3.44
CA LYS A 197 9.98 -15.98 -4.88
C LYS A 197 9.58 -14.57 -5.33
N GLY A 198 8.71 -13.92 -4.56
CA GLY A 198 7.99 -12.73 -5.03
C GLY A 198 7.66 -11.73 -3.93
N PHE A 199 6.90 -10.71 -4.33
CA PHE A 199 6.41 -9.66 -3.46
C PHE A 199 4.97 -9.34 -3.80
N GLY A 200 4.19 -8.98 -2.79
CA GLY A 200 2.77 -8.75 -2.93
C GLY A 200 2.25 -7.61 -2.08
N ILE A 201 1.16 -7.03 -2.56
CA ILE A 201 0.37 -6.01 -1.90
C ILE A 201 -0.96 -6.63 -1.49
N ARG A 202 -1.34 -6.50 -0.22
CA ARG A 202 -2.57 -7.03 0.35
C ARG A 202 -3.52 -5.88 0.62
N PHE A 203 -4.77 -5.99 0.19
CA PHE A 203 -5.78 -5.04 0.65
C PHE A 203 -6.15 -5.35 2.08
N SER A 204 -6.13 -4.33 2.93
CA SER A 204 -6.31 -4.47 4.37
C SER A 204 -7.09 -3.28 4.93
N SER A 205 -7.35 -3.28 6.23
CA SER A 205 -7.99 -2.15 6.91
C SER A 205 -7.36 -1.97 8.27
N TYR A 206 -7.16 -0.73 8.69
CA TYR A 206 -6.75 -0.45 10.07
C TYR A 206 -7.75 -1.07 11.05
N THR A 207 -7.35 -1.51 12.23
CA THR A 207 -8.31 -1.95 13.25
C THR A 207 -7.86 -1.55 14.64
N ASP A 208 -8.84 -1.34 15.54
CA ASP A 208 -8.60 -1.20 16.97
C ASP A 208 -7.93 -2.42 17.61
N GLN A 209 -8.03 -3.58 16.93
CA GLN A 209 -7.42 -4.85 17.33
C GLN A 209 -5.99 -5.04 16.80
N ASP A 210 -5.44 -4.03 16.11
CA ASP A 210 -4.08 -4.05 15.58
C ASP A 210 -3.09 -4.53 16.63
N TYR A 211 -2.11 -5.31 16.19
CA TYR A 211 -1.01 -5.69 17.05
C TYR A 211 -0.29 -4.40 17.48
N ARG A 212 0.14 -4.32 18.75
CA ARG A 212 0.86 -3.15 19.25
C ARG A 212 2.16 -3.64 19.85
N PHE A 213 3.26 -3.27 19.20
CA PHE A 213 4.52 -3.12 19.91
C PHE A 213 4.29 -1.95 20.91
N GLU A 214 4.28 -2.26 22.20
CA GLU A 214 3.75 -1.47 23.34
C GLU A 214 4.00 0.05 23.28
N ASN A 215 3.03 0.86 23.77
CA ASN A 215 3.09 2.33 23.99
C ASN A 215 2.94 3.27 22.77
N SER A 216 2.35 2.81 21.67
CA SER A 216 2.07 3.68 20.52
C SER A 216 0.80 4.50 20.74
N LYS A 217 0.83 5.81 20.47
CA LYS A 217 -0.41 6.59 20.31
C LYS A 217 -1.21 5.99 19.16
N VAL A 218 -2.49 5.72 19.40
CA VAL A 218 -3.38 5.21 18.37
C VAL A 218 -3.55 6.31 17.33
N VAL A 219 -3.14 6.03 16.10
CA VAL A 219 -3.42 6.94 15.00
C VAL A 219 -4.89 6.74 14.61
N GLN A 220 -5.64 7.83 14.46
CA GLN A 220 -7.10 7.85 14.31
C GLN A 220 -7.60 7.35 12.93
N TYR A 221 -7.06 6.26 12.40
CA TYR A 221 -7.44 5.72 11.09
C TYR A 221 -8.40 4.51 11.20
N HIS A 222 -9.23 4.46 12.25
CA HIS A 222 -9.94 3.26 12.70
C HIS A 222 -10.85 2.61 11.63
N LYS A 223 -10.46 1.45 11.08
CA LYS A 223 -11.27 0.67 10.12
C LYS A 223 -11.29 1.21 8.70
N ARG A 224 -10.48 2.22 8.39
CA ARG A 224 -10.31 2.71 7.02
C ARG A 224 -9.47 1.75 6.16
N LEU A 225 -9.70 1.78 4.85
CA LEU A 225 -8.99 0.97 3.87
C LEU A 225 -7.51 1.35 3.83
N THR A 226 -6.66 0.34 3.73
CA THR A 226 -5.21 0.49 3.55
C THR A 226 -4.62 -0.73 2.82
N ILE A 227 -3.30 -0.83 2.76
CA ILE A 227 -2.58 -1.95 2.14
C ILE A 227 -1.52 -2.50 3.11
N GLY A 228 -1.14 -3.76 2.93
CA GLY A 228 0.04 -4.34 3.58
C GLY A 228 0.98 -4.94 2.55
N PHE A 229 2.27 -4.99 2.87
CA PHE A 229 3.26 -5.67 2.03
C PHE A 229 3.62 -7.04 2.59
N SER A 230 3.86 -7.99 1.70
CA SER A 230 4.26 -9.36 2.04
C SER A 230 5.21 -9.91 0.98
N PHE A 231 6.15 -10.76 1.41
CA PHE A 231 6.92 -11.61 0.51
C PHE A 231 6.08 -12.82 0.11
N ILE A 232 6.40 -13.43 -1.02
CA ILE A 232 5.70 -14.61 -1.54
C ILE A 232 6.71 -15.74 -1.68
N ASP A 233 6.40 -16.92 -1.17
CA ASP A 233 7.27 -18.10 -1.28
C ASP A 233 7.06 -18.87 -2.60
N TRP A 234 7.79 -19.98 -2.76
CA TRP A 234 7.69 -20.84 -3.95
C TRP A 234 6.38 -21.62 -4.06
N GLN A 235 5.61 -21.70 -2.97
CA GLN A 235 4.27 -22.28 -2.90
C GLN A 235 3.18 -21.23 -3.18
N ASN A 236 3.56 -19.96 -3.36
CA ASN A 236 2.70 -18.78 -3.51
C ASN A 236 1.94 -18.38 -2.23
N GLU A 237 2.49 -18.73 -1.08
CA GLU A 237 1.98 -18.32 0.22
C GLU A 237 2.65 -17.02 0.69
N ASP A 238 1.90 -16.27 1.50
CA ASP A 238 2.34 -15.01 2.08
C ASP A 238 3.32 -15.27 3.23
N ILE A 239 4.54 -14.81 3.04
CA ILE A 239 5.63 -14.86 4.00
C ILE A 239 6.21 -13.45 4.22
N GLY A 240 7.13 -13.33 5.15
CA GLY A 240 7.48 -12.06 5.77
C GLY A 240 8.70 -12.27 6.63
N ILE A 241 9.30 -11.18 7.10
CA ILE A 241 10.70 -11.22 7.54
C ILE A 241 10.95 -12.19 8.70
N LYS A 242 9.98 -12.34 9.62
CA LYS A 242 10.06 -13.31 10.73
C LYS A 242 10.08 -14.78 10.27
N GLN A 243 9.43 -15.09 9.16
CA GLN A 243 9.37 -16.45 8.60
C GLN A 243 10.58 -16.74 7.71
N ILE A 244 11.12 -15.70 7.06
CA ILE A 244 12.27 -15.82 6.19
C ILE A 244 13.56 -15.97 7.01
N ASP A 245 13.81 -15.06 7.95
CA ASP A 245 14.94 -15.12 8.87
C ASP A 245 14.50 -14.76 10.30
N PRO A 246 14.08 -15.74 11.11
CA PRO A 246 13.63 -15.49 12.49
C PRO A 246 14.75 -14.98 13.41
N VAL A 247 16.02 -15.29 13.10
CA VAL A 247 17.16 -14.88 13.91
C VAL A 247 17.43 -13.41 13.69
N GLU A 248 17.58 -13.00 12.43
CA GLU A 248 17.74 -11.60 12.05
C GLU A 248 16.55 -10.76 12.51
N PHE A 249 15.32 -11.24 12.31
CA PHE A 249 14.13 -10.52 12.77
C PHE A 249 14.21 -10.21 14.27
N LYS A 250 14.60 -11.18 15.10
CA LYS A 250 14.72 -10.97 16.55
C LYS A 250 15.82 -9.97 16.92
N GLU A 251 16.96 -10.03 16.23
CA GLU A 251 18.07 -9.07 16.42
C GLU A 251 17.61 -7.64 16.07
N ARG A 252 16.99 -7.46 14.89
CA ARG A 252 16.49 -6.17 14.43
C ARG A 252 15.34 -5.64 15.28
N LEU A 253 14.45 -6.51 15.77
CA LEU A 253 13.39 -6.15 16.72
C LEU A 253 13.98 -5.61 18.03
N THR A 254 15.03 -6.26 18.54
CA THR A 254 15.74 -5.80 19.76
C THR A 254 16.33 -4.40 19.53
N VAL A 255 16.95 -4.18 18.37
CA VAL A 255 17.47 -2.86 18.00
C VAL A 255 16.35 -1.81 17.89
N THR A 256 15.24 -2.12 17.23
CA THR A 256 14.08 -1.24 17.11
C THR A 256 13.57 -0.77 18.48
N ILE A 257 13.38 -1.73 19.40
CA ILE A 257 12.92 -1.44 20.77
C ILE A 257 13.96 -0.56 21.50
N SER A 258 15.24 -0.95 21.47
CA SER A 258 16.31 -0.26 22.22
C SER A 258 16.56 1.18 21.76
N LYS A 259 16.28 1.49 20.50
CA LYS A 259 16.48 2.83 19.92
C LYS A 259 15.24 3.71 20.08
N GLU A 260 14.19 3.20 20.73
CA GLU A 260 12.85 3.83 20.80
C GLU A 260 12.36 4.30 19.43
N ARG A 261 12.88 3.69 18.35
CA ARG A 261 12.82 4.32 17.04
C ARG A 261 11.36 4.35 16.57
N PHE A 262 10.56 3.38 17.01
CA PHE A 262 9.19 3.20 16.55
C PHE A 262 8.34 2.41 17.55
N ILE A 263 7.09 2.82 17.66
CA ILE A 263 6.11 2.24 18.56
C ILE A 263 4.84 2.01 17.75
N GLY A 264 4.50 0.74 17.48
CA GLY A 264 3.23 0.31 16.87
C GLY A 264 3.32 -0.33 15.48
N ASP A 265 2.43 -1.28 15.18
CA ASP A 265 2.29 -2.06 13.93
C ASP A 265 1.80 -1.24 12.73
N THR A 266 1.94 0.09 12.71
CA THR A 266 1.52 0.93 11.57
C THR A 266 2.47 0.84 10.37
N PHE A 267 3.48 -0.01 10.45
CA PHE A 267 4.61 -0.04 9.56
C PHE A 267 4.19 -0.29 8.08
N ASP A 268 3.22 -1.14 7.81
CA ASP A 268 2.93 -1.67 6.47
C ASP A 268 1.97 -0.85 5.59
N THR A 269 1.42 0.27 6.09
CA THR A 269 0.14 0.80 5.56
C THR A 269 0.16 2.17 4.92
N GLY A 270 1.29 2.89 4.97
CA GLY A 270 1.29 4.32 4.62
C GLY A 270 0.29 5.11 5.48
N VAL A 271 0.21 6.42 5.28
CA VAL A 271 -0.73 7.28 6.00
C VAL A 271 -1.89 7.64 5.08
N PRO A 272 -3.16 7.47 5.47
CA PRO A 272 -4.27 8.03 4.74
C PRO A 272 -4.07 9.53 4.65
N ALA A 273 -3.82 10.03 3.44
CA ALA A 273 -3.53 11.45 3.27
C ALA A 273 -4.84 12.23 3.06
N PRO A 274 -4.96 13.46 3.61
CA PRO A 274 -6.00 14.37 3.17
C PRO A 274 -5.82 14.68 1.67
N PRO A 275 -6.89 15.02 0.95
CA PRO A 275 -6.74 15.51 -0.42
C PRO A 275 -5.84 16.76 -0.40
N PRO A 276 -4.98 16.97 -1.41
CA PRO A 276 -4.26 18.24 -1.53
C PRO A 276 -5.28 19.39 -1.66
N PRO A 277 -4.93 20.61 -1.24
CA PRO A 277 -5.86 21.74 -1.26
C PRO A 277 -6.47 21.96 -2.65
N THR A 278 -7.79 22.06 -2.71
CA THR A 278 -8.65 22.16 -3.91
C THR A 278 -8.37 23.35 -4.83
N ASN A 279 -7.58 24.32 -4.38
CA ASN A 279 -7.53 25.65 -5.02
C ASN A 279 -6.47 25.79 -6.10
N ASP A 280 -5.62 24.79 -6.30
CA ASP A 280 -4.61 24.80 -7.34
C ASP A 280 -4.67 23.44 -8.02
N ASN A 281 -4.60 23.38 -9.36
CA ASN A 281 -4.50 22.18 -10.22
C ASN A 281 -3.28 21.27 -9.90
N MET A 282 -3.00 21.03 -8.63
CA MET A 282 -1.90 20.27 -8.07
C MET A 282 -2.38 18.85 -7.87
N ALA A 283 -2.71 18.21 -8.99
CA ALA A 283 -3.05 16.82 -9.20
C ALA A 283 -3.26 16.02 -7.90
N ALA A 284 -4.48 16.08 -7.39
CA ALA A 284 -5.08 14.86 -6.94
C ALA A 284 -5.86 14.32 -8.13
N LEU A 285 -5.90 13.01 -8.30
CA LEU A 285 -6.97 12.36 -9.06
C LEU A 285 -8.35 12.53 -8.36
N ASP A 286 -8.58 13.69 -7.71
CA ASP A 286 -9.89 14.16 -7.26
C ASP A 286 -10.70 14.58 -8.47
N TYR A 287 -11.98 14.24 -8.41
CA TYR A 287 -12.98 14.85 -9.24
C TYR A 287 -13.80 15.72 -8.30
N GLU A 288 -13.66 17.04 -8.41
CA GLU A 288 -14.67 17.94 -7.87
C GLU A 288 -15.93 17.80 -8.74
N ILE A 289 -17.06 17.45 -8.12
CA ILE A 289 -18.38 17.77 -8.68
C ILE A 289 -18.85 19.04 -7.98
#